data_AF-A0ABD2X8E6-F1
#
_entry.id   AF-A0ABD2X8E6-F1
#
_cell.length_a   1.000
_cell.length_b   1.000
_cell.length_c   1.000
_cell.angle_alpha   90.00
_cell.angle_beta   90.00
_cell.angle_gamma   90.00
#
_symmetry.space_group_name_H-M   'P 1'
#
loop_
_entity.id
_entity.type
_entity.pdbx_description
1 polymer ?
#
loop_
_entity_poly.entity_id
_entity_poly.type
_entity_poly.pdbx_seq_one_letter_code
_entity_poly.pdbx_strand_id
1 'polypeptide(L)'
;MGLIAVPGLPPFHFLKSWPLTKIELFMKHFMNITVCKNVSELKNHILPQCVWVEMEKVMDEDADILKEMWRSQLHMQFFCPDPIRSNDLRIKLIRFMYDNKIFDPKGKWSKIAAYFDGYTTLKLGEIYRSLMKIAKKNCSTAEESLEYLYTVYIPMIKNSPYNRMLPRLRFQEGKVEYVEEDLIEMSAYEIESEVEEE
;
A
#
# COMPACT_ATOMS: atom_id res chain seq x y z
N MET A 1 29.30 -12.76 -11.32
CA MET A 1 28.34 -12.38 -12.37
C MET A 1 27.81 -11.01 -12.01
N GLY A 2 27.90 -10.06 -12.94
CA GLY A 2 27.75 -8.63 -12.66
C GLY A 2 26.39 -8.26 -12.05
N LEU A 3 26.45 -7.49 -10.97
CA LEU A 3 25.33 -6.71 -10.44
C LEU A 3 24.79 -5.83 -11.58
N ILE A 4 23.63 -6.20 -12.12
CA ILE A 4 22.83 -5.26 -12.90
C ILE A 4 22.33 -4.23 -11.88
N ALA A 5 23.05 -3.11 -11.77
CA ALA A 5 22.55 -1.94 -11.08
C ALA A 5 21.19 -1.60 -11.69
N VAL A 6 20.11 -1.80 -10.93
CA VAL A 6 18.73 -1.62 -11.41
C VAL A 6 18.49 -0.11 -11.56
N PRO A 7 18.47 0.46 -12.77
CA PRO A 7 18.40 1.91 -12.91
C PRO A 7 16.96 2.37 -12.64
N GLY A 8 16.78 3.04 -11.51
CA GLY A 8 15.63 3.92 -11.26
C GLY A 8 14.27 3.23 -11.18
N LEU A 9 14.12 2.26 -10.27
CA LEU A 9 12.80 2.03 -9.67
C LEU A 9 12.44 3.31 -8.90
N PRO A 10 11.39 4.06 -9.26
CA PRO A 10 10.82 5.02 -8.32
C PRO A 10 10.43 4.22 -7.07
N PRO A 11 10.91 4.61 -5.87
CA PRO A 11 10.65 3.80 -4.70
C PRO A 11 9.14 3.76 -4.46
N PHE A 12 8.65 2.58 -4.05
CA PHE A 12 7.32 2.54 -3.45
C PHE A 12 7.43 3.24 -2.10
N HIS A 13 7.03 4.50 -2.08
CA HIS A 13 7.02 5.27 -0.86
C HIS A 13 5.66 5.05 -0.20
N PHE A 14 5.67 4.39 0.95
CA PHE A 14 4.71 4.73 1.98
C PHE A 14 4.95 6.20 2.37
N LEU A 15 3.90 6.90 2.80
CA LEU A 15 4.09 8.24 3.34
C LEU A 15 5.03 8.17 4.55
N LYS A 16 5.58 9.31 4.96
CA LYS A 16 6.34 9.37 6.22
C LYS A 16 5.42 8.87 7.34
N SER A 17 5.77 7.74 7.94
CA SER A 17 4.93 7.10 8.94
C SER A 17 4.72 8.05 10.12
N TRP A 18 3.47 8.21 10.53
CA TRP A 18 3.16 8.84 11.79
C TRP A 18 3.61 7.93 12.95
N PRO A 19 4.02 8.51 14.09
CA PRO A 19 4.23 7.73 15.31
C PRO A 19 2.91 7.11 15.77
N LEU A 20 2.96 5.95 16.42
CA LEU A 20 1.76 5.25 16.94
C LEU A 20 0.87 6.16 17.79
N THR A 21 1.46 7.04 18.60
CA THR A 21 0.72 8.01 19.42
C THR A 21 -0.15 8.95 18.59
N LYS A 22 0.33 9.41 17.43
CA LYS A 22 -0.45 10.25 16.50
C LYS A 22 -1.51 9.43 15.77
N ILE A 23 -1.22 8.18 15.40
CA ILE A 23 -2.20 7.28 14.79
C ILE A 23 -3.32 6.95 15.79
N GLU A 24 -2.98 6.73 17.06
CA GLU A 24 -3.96 6.51 18.13
C GLU A 24 -4.87 7.71 18.32
N LEU A 25 -4.29 8.91 18.41
CA LEU A 25 -5.05 10.15 18.51
C LEU A 25 -5.98 10.34 17.30
N PHE A 26 -5.44 10.11 16.09
CA PHE A 26 -6.22 10.11 14.86
C PHE A 26 -7.40 9.15 14.95
N MET A 27 -7.17 7.88 15.30
CA MET A 27 -8.22 6.86 15.35
C MET A 27 -9.28 7.17 16.42
N LYS A 28 -8.90 7.68 17.59
CA LYS A 28 -9.85 8.11 18.63
C LYS A 28 -10.82 9.16 18.11
N HIS A 29 -10.29 10.22 17.50
CA HIS A 29 -11.12 11.28 16.93
C HIS A 29 -11.92 10.81 15.73
N PHE A 30 -11.31 10.01 14.86
CA PHE A 30 -11.91 9.53 13.64
C PHE A 30 -13.11 8.62 13.92
N MET A 31 -12.98 7.70 14.89
CA MET A 31 -14.09 6.86 15.34
C MET A 31 -15.22 7.67 15.96
N ASN A 32 -14.90 8.70 16.75
CA ASN A 32 -15.90 9.57 17.35
C ASN A 32 -16.66 10.41 16.30
N ILE A 33 -15.95 10.99 15.32
CA ILE A 33 -16.53 11.83 14.26
C ILE A 33 -17.38 11.00 13.30
N THR A 34 -16.93 9.80 12.96
CA THR A 34 -17.67 8.88 12.07
C THR A 34 -18.80 8.15 12.78
N VAL A 35 -18.84 8.19 14.12
CA VAL A 35 -19.81 7.51 14.98
C VAL A 35 -19.79 5.98 14.78
N CYS A 36 -18.69 5.44 14.27
CA CYS A 36 -18.50 4.00 14.12
C CYS A 36 -18.22 3.36 15.48
N LYS A 37 -18.78 2.17 15.73
CA LYS A 37 -18.49 1.43 16.97
C LYS A 37 -17.24 0.57 16.82
N ASN A 38 -17.00 0.10 15.61
CA ASN A 38 -15.86 -0.74 15.26
C ASN A 38 -15.14 -0.22 14.02
N VAL A 39 -13.81 -0.30 14.00
CA VAL A 39 -12.99 0.16 12.87
C VAL A 39 -13.32 -0.59 11.58
N SER A 40 -13.77 -1.85 11.65
CA SER A 40 -14.24 -2.62 10.50
C SER A 40 -15.37 -1.94 9.72
N GLU A 41 -16.18 -1.11 10.37
CA GLU A 41 -17.24 -0.32 9.72
C GLU A 41 -16.68 0.75 8.77
N LEU A 42 -15.40 1.09 8.87
CA LEU A 42 -14.75 2.06 7.99
C LEU A 42 -14.12 1.43 6.74
N LYS A 43 -14.10 0.09 6.66
CA LYS A 43 -13.48 -0.64 5.54
C LYS A 43 -14.20 -0.30 4.23
N ASN A 44 -13.43 0.17 3.24
CA ASN A 44 -13.90 0.55 1.91
C ASN A 44 -14.91 1.71 1.86
N HIS A 45 -15.12 2.44 2.96
CA HIS A 45 -16.04 3.58 2.98
C HIS A 45 -15.42 4.82 2.34
N ILE A 46 -16.17 5.46 1.44
CA ILE A 46 -15.85 6.78 0.92
C ILE A 46 -16.43 7.81 1.88
N LEU A 47 -15.58 8.40 2.70
CA LEU A 47 -15.99 9.38 3.70
C LEU A 47 -16.21 10.77 3.07
N PRO A 48 -17.31 11.47 3.44
CA PRO A 48 -17.62 12.80 2.91
C PRO A 48 -16.60 13.84 3.39
N GLN A 49 -16.49 14.96 2.67
CA GLN A 49 -15.50 16.00 2.96
C GLN A 49 -15.66 16.60 4.38
N CYS A 50 -16.89 16.67 4.90
CA CYS A 50 -17.14 17.20 6.24
C CYS A 50 -16.42 16.41 7.35
N VAL A 51 -16.21 15.10 7.20
CA VAL A 51 -15.45 14.29 8.17
C VAL A 51 -14.01 14.79 8.27
N TRP A 52 -13.38 15.08 7.14
CA TRP A 52 -11.99 15.54 7.10
C TRP A 52 -11.84 16.96 7.65
N VAL A 53 -12.82 17.83 7.40
CA VAL A 53 -12.87 19.19 7.99
C VAL A 53 -13.00 19.14 9.52
N GLU A 54 -13.80 18.21 10.06
CA GLU A 54 -13.85 18.04 11.53
C GLU A 54 -12.55 17.44 12.08
N MET A 55 -11.93 16.51 11.34
CA MET A 55 -10.64 15.93 11.72
C MET A 55 -9.52 16.99 11.76
N GLU A 56 -9.50 17.93 10.81
CA GLU A 56 -8.52 19.03 10.77
C GLU A 56 -8.58 19.89 12.06
N LYS A 57 -9.78 20.20 12.55
CA LYS A 57 -9.98 20.99 13.77
C LYS A 57 -9.42 20.32 15.03
N VAL A 58 -9.43 18.99 15.09
CA VAL A 58 -9.02 18.23 16.29
C VAL A 58 -7.59 17.70 16.19
N MET A 59 -7.04 17.58 14.97
CA MET A 59 -5.68 17.09 14.73
C MET A 59 -4.65 18.22 14.49
N ASP A 60 -5.10 19.46 14.27
CA ASP A 60 -4.24 20.59 13.88
C ASP A 60 -3.39 20.25 12.64
N GLU A 61 -4.01 19.62 11.64
CA GLU A 61 -3.37 19.15 10.42
C GLU A 61 -4.36 19.28 9.26
N ASP A 62 -3.86 19.72 8.10
CA ASP A 62 -4.66 19.94 6.89
C ASP A 62 -5.52 18.71 6.52
N ALA A 63 -6.79 18.94 6.20
CA ALA A 63 -7.74 17.89 5.88
C ALA A 63 -7.30 16.99 4.71
N ASP A 64 -6.62 17.53 3.69
CA ASP A 64 -6.14 16.74 2.57
C ASP A 64 -4.96 15.85 2.97
N ILE A 65 -4.08 16.30 3.88
CA ILE A 65 -3.03 15.46 4.46
C ILE A 65 -3.64 14.29 5.26
N LEU A 66 -4.63 14.56 6.11
CA LEU A 66 -5.30 13.53 6.92
C LEU A 66 -6.00 12.49 6.04
N LYS A 67 -6.70 12.97 5.02
CA LYS A 67 -7.41 12.14 4.03
C LYS A 67 -6.46 11.29 3.20
N GLU A 68 -5.35 11.86 2.77
CA GLU A 68 -4.32 11.15 2.00
C GLU A 68 -3.64 10.08 2.88
N MET A 69 -3.31 10.39 4.13
CA MET A 69 -2.77 9.43 5.07
C MET A 69 -3.70 8.23 5.30
N TRP A 70 -5.00 8.49 5.46
CA TRP A 70 -5.99 7.42 5.56
C TRP A 70 -6.02 6.53 4.30
N ARG A 71 -6.17 7.15 3.12
CA ARG A 71 -6.42 6.43 1.86
C ARG A 71 -5.19 5.70 1.30
N SER A 72 -4.00 6.24 1.54
CA SER A 72 -2.75 5.75 0.96
C SER A 72 -1.96 4.81 1.87
N GLN A 73 -2.25 4.81 3.17
CA GLN A 73 -1.50 4.06 4.17
C GLN A 73 -2.39 3.42 5.26
N LEU A 74 -3.01 4.21 6.14
CA LEU A 74 -3.66 3.67 7.36
C LEU A 74 -4.79 2.67 7.05
N HIS A 75 -5.61 2.93 6.04
CA HIS A 75 -6.67 2.01 5.63
C HIS A 75 -6.12 0.61 5.35
N MET A 76 -5.00 0.51 4.62
CA MET A 76 -4.40 -0.80 4.35
C MET A 76 -3.85 -1.43 5.62
N GLN A 77 -3.19 -0.65 6.49
CA GLN A 77 -2.67 -1.18 7.76
C GLN A 77 -3.76 -1.78 8.66
N PHE A 78 -4.97 -1.22 8.64
CA PHE A 78 -6.08 -1.73 9.45
C PHE A 78 -6.88 -2.86 8.79
N PHE A 79 -6.87 -2.97 7.45
CA PHE A 79 -7.81 -3.86 6.74
C PHE A 79 -7.18 -4.92 5.85
N CYS A 80 -5.88 -4.86 5.56
CA CYS A 80 -5.20 -5.92 4.83
C CYS A 80 -5.09 -7.17 5.72
N PRO A 81 -5.47 -8.36 5.20
CA PRO A 81 -5.42 -9.59 5.97
C PRO A 81 -3.98 -10.10 6.17
N ASP A 82 -3.06 -9.72 5.28
CA ASP A 82 -1.68 -10.18 5.25
C ASP A 82 -0.69 -9.00 5.39
N PRO A 83 0.57 -9.24 5.81
CA PRO A 83 1.64 -8.26 5.81
C PRO A 83 1.75 -7.51 4.48
N ILE A 84 1.88 -6.18 4.53
CA ILE A 84 1.85 -5.34 3.34
C ILE A 84 3.28 -5.14 2.83
N ARG A 85 3.69 -6.02 1.91
CA ARG A 85 4.98 -5.94 1.23
C ARG A 85 4.87 -5.28 -0.14
N SER A 86 5.74 -4.32 -0.40
CA SER A 86 5.66 -3.48 -1.61
C SER A 86 5.87 -4.24 -2.92
N ASN A 87 6.83 -5.15 -2.98
CA ASN A 87 7.10 -5.95 -4.18
C ASN A 87 6.07 -7.07 -4.35
N ASP A 88 5.63 -7.69 -3.26
CA ASP A 88 4.61 -8.75 -3.30
C ASP A 88 3.30 -8.21 -3.87
N LEU A 89 2.89 -7.01 -3.44
CA LEU A 89 1.72 -6.31 -3.97
C LEU A 89 1.88 -5.98 -5.46
N ARG A 90 3.05 -5.47 -5.88
CA ARG A 90 3.34 -5.21 -7.31
C ARG A 90 3.24 -6.49 -8.14
N ILE A 91 3.88 -7.57 -7.68
CA ILE A 91 3.87 -8.87 -8.35
C ILE A 91 2.43 -9.40 -8.47
N LYS A 92 1.66 -9.35 -7.37
CA LYS A 92 0.27 -9.79 -7.33
C LYS A 92 -0.59 -8.98 -8.30
N LEU A 93 -0.40 -7.66 -8.38
CA LEU A 93 -1.10 -6.78 -9.32
C LEU A 93 -0.75 -7.10 -10.78
N ILE A 94 0.54 -7.26 -11.11
CA ILE A 94 0.99 -7.60 -12.47
C ILE A 94 0.38 -8.93 -12.91
N ARG A 95 0.50 -9.98 -12.08
CA ARG A 95 -0.06 -11.31 -12.36
C ARG A 95 -1.55 -11.24 -12.60
N PHE A 96 -2.30 -10.60 -11.70
CA PHE A 96 -3.75 -10.46 -11.83
C PHE A 96 -4.13 -9.78 -13.16
N MET A 97 -3.49 -8.67 -13.50
CA MET A 97 -3.76 -7.95 -14.74
C MET A 97 -3.42 -8.80 -15.98
N TYR A 98 -2.27 -9.49 -15.94
CA TYR A 98 -1.78 -10.32 -17.05
C TYR A 98 -2.68 -11.52 -17.32
N ASP A 99 -3.03 -12.26 -16.28
CA ASP A 99 -3.86 -13.48 -16.36
C ASP A 99 -5.27 -13.14 -16.85
N ASN A 100 -5.80 -11.98 -16.45
CA ASN A 100 -7.13 -11.50 -16.85
C ASN A 100 -7.13 -10.63 -18.13
N LYS A 101 -5.97 -10.46 -18.79
CA LYS A 101 -5.81 -9.63 -20.00
C LYS A 101 -6.37 -8.20 -19.83
N ILE A 102 -6.08 -7.58 -18.68
CA ILE A 102 -6.49 -6.21 -18.35
C ILE A 102 -5.36 -5.25 -18.71
N PHE A 103 -5.34 -4.78 -19.96
CA PHE A 103 -4.38 -3.79 -20.46
C PHE A 103 -4.82 -2.35 -20.18
N ASP A 104 -6.13 -2.11 -20.10
CA ASP A 104 -6.73 -0.86 -19.64
C ASP A 104 -7.66 -1.14 -18.44
N PRO A 105 -7.29 -0.69 -17.22
CA PRO A 105 -8.09 -0.87 -16.03
C PRO A 105 -9.19 0.19 -15.86
N LYS A 106 -9.35 1.14 -16.79
CA LYS A 106 -10.41 2.16 -16.72
C LYS A 106 -11.79 1.47 -16.59
N GLY A 107 -12.55 1.87 -15.57
CA GLY A 107 -13.84 1.28 -15.24
C GLY A 107 -13.80 -0.11 -14.60
N LYS A 108 -12.62 -0.74 -14.46
CA LYS A 108 -12.45 -2.09 -13.90
C LYS A 108 -11.91 -2.10 -12.47
N TRP A 109 -11.58 -0.94 -11.90
CA TRP A 109 -10.95 -0.82 -10.58
C TRP A 109 -11.75 -1.48 -9.44
N SER A 110 -13.08 -1.42 -9.47
CA SER A 110 -13.90 -2.10 -8.45
C SER A 110 -13.73 -3.63 -8.51
N LYS A 111 -13.68 -4.20 -9.71
CA LYS A 111 -13.43 -5.65 -9.91
C LYS A 111 -12.00 -6.02 -9.49
N ILE A 112 -11.03 -5.17 -9.84
CA ILE A 112 -9.63 -5.38 -9.43
C ILE A 112 -9.57 -5.36 -7.90
N ALA A 113 -10.06 -4.30 -7.24
CA ALA A 113 -10.00 -4.15 -5.78
C ALA A 113 -10.71 -5.29 -5.03
N ALA A 114 -11.77 -5.88 -5.57
CA ALA A 114 -12.41 -7.06 -4.98
C ALA A 114 -11.47 -8.28 -4.82
N TYR A 115 -10.40 -8.37 -5.62
CA TYR A 115 -9.37 -9.40 -5.50
C TYR A 115 -8.28 -9.04 -4.46
N PHE A 116 -8.14 -7.76 -4.13
CA PHE A 116 -7.12 -7.23 -3.23
C PHE A 116 -7.76 -6.78 -1.92
N ASP A 117 -8.16 -7.74 -1.08
CA ASP A 117 -8.82 -7.41 0.19
C ASP A 117 -7.97 -6.48 1.07
N GLY A 118 -8.60 -5.41 1.58
CA GLY A 118 -7.96 -4.36 2.38
C GLY A 118 -7.28 -3.24 1.57
N TYR A 119 -7.04 -3.43 0.28
CA TYR A 119 -6.40 -2.42 -0.57
C TYR A 119 -7.42 -1.44 -1.19
N THR A 120 -7.05 -0.17 -1.23
CA THR A 120 -7.89 0.86 -1.86
C THR A 120 -7.68 0.90 -3.38
N THR A 121 -8.73 1.23 -4.13
CA THR A 121 -8.64 1.45 -5.59
C THR A 121 -7.62 2.54 -5.94
N LEU A 122 -7.50 3.56 -5.09
CA LEU A 122 -6.51 4.63 -5.22
C LEU A 122 -5.09 4.05 -5.20
N LYS A 123 -4.75 3.25 -4.18
CA LYS A 123 -3.41 2.67 -4.05
C LYS A 123 -3.08 1.74 -5.20
N LEU A 124 -4.00 0.86 -5.58
CA LEU A 124 -3.83 -0.05 -6.72
C LEU A 124 -3.61 0.74 -8.02
N GLY A 125 -4.33 1.85 -8.21
CA GLY A 125 -4.17 2.76 -9.34
C GLY A 125 -2.83 3.48 -9.36
N GLU A 126 -2.31 3.91 -8.21
CA GLU A 126 -0.96 4.47 -8.09
C GLU A 126 0.13 3.47 -8.46
N ILE A 127 0.03 2.25 -7.93
CA ILE A 127 0.98 1.17 -8.21
C ILE A 127 0.97 0.87 -9.70
N TYR A 128 -0.21 0.66 -10.29
CA TYR A 128 -0.34 0.41 -11.72
C TYR A 128 0.28 1.53 -12.56
N ARG A 129 -0.03 2.80 -12.25
CA ARG A 129 0.56 3.94 -12.97
C ARG A 129 2.09 3.96 -12.87
N SER A 130 2.65 3.62 -11.72
CA SER A 130 4.09 3.51 -11.51
C SER A 130 4.69 2.38 -12.36
N LEU A 131 4.08 1.19 -12.33
CA LEU A 131 4.49 0.03 -13.13
C LEU A 131 4.47 0.33 -14.64
N MET A 132 3.40 0.95 -15.14
CA MET A 132 3.29 1.32 -16.54
C MET A 132 4.34 2.36 -16.96
N LYS A 133 4.72 3.29 -16.06
CA LYS A 133 5.83 4.22 -16.34
C LYS A 133 7.17 3.50 -16.47
N ILE A 134 7.40 2.45 -15.68
CA ILE A 134 8.60 1.62 -15.78
C ILE A 134 8.62 0.89 -17.13
N ALA A 135 7.52 0.24 -17.49
CA ALA A 135 7.41 -0.55 -18.71
C ALA A 135 7.53 0.29 -19.99
N LYS A 136 6.92 1.49 -20.01
CA LYS A 136 6.97 2.43 -21.14
C LYS A 136 8.38 2.89 -21.54
N LYS A 137 9.40 2.66 -20.70
CA LYS A 137 10.80 2.89 -21.08
C LYS A 137 11.30 1.91 -22.14
N ASN A 138 10.67 0.73 -22.24
CA ASN A 138 11.08 -0.38 -23.11
C ASN A 138 9.99 -0.83 -24.08
N CYS A 139 8.75 -0.34 -23.93
CA CYS A 139 7.57 -0.83 -24.64
C CYS A 139 6.74 0.31 -25.23
N SER A 140 6.06 0.06 -26.35
CA SER A 140 5.25 1.05 -27.06
C SER A 140 3.75 0.90 -26.77
N THR A 141 3.28 -0.32 -26.51
CA THR A 141 1.85 -0.61 -26.27
C THR A 141 1.57 -1.01 -24.82
N ALA A 142 0.28 -1.02 -24.45
CA ALA A 142 -0.14 -1.46 -23.13
C ALA A 142 0.01 -2.98 -22.97
N GLU A 143 -0.24 -3.74 -24.03
CA GLU A 143 -0.01 -5.19 -24.06
C GLU A 143 1.47 -5.53 -23.87
N GLU A 144 2.36 -4.92 -24.66
CA GLU A 144 3.81 -5.11 -24.53
C GLU A 144 4.31 -4.72 -23.13
N SER A 145 3.78 -3.62 -22.60
CA SER A 145 4.14 -3.15 -21.25
C SER A 145 3.77 -4.19 -20.20
N LEU A 146 2.59 -4.80 -20.29
CA LEU A 146 2.15 -5.79 -19.32
C LEU A 146 2.89 -7.12 -19.47
N GLU A 147 3.20 -7.54 -20.70
CA GLU A 147 4.05 -8.69 -21.00
C GLU A 147 5.47 -8.49 -20.43
N TYR A 148 6.08 -7.32 -20.64
CA TYR A 148 7.38 -6.96 -20.08
C TYR A 148 7.36 -6.98 -18.55
N LEU A 149 6.31 -6.41 -17.95
CA LEU A 149 6.17 -6.41 -16.49
C LEU A 149 6.09 -7.84 -15.95
N TYR A 150 5.37 -8.73 -16.63
CA TYR A 150 5.20 -10.12 -16.22
C TYR A 150 6.47 -10.96 -16.41
N THR A 151 7.10 -10.88 -17.59
CA THR A 151 8.20 -11.76 -17.99
C THR A 151 9.58 -11.28 -17.57
N VAL A 152 9.79 -9.96 -17.49
CA VAL A 152 11.10 -9.36 -17.17
C VAL A 152 11.10 -8.74 -15.79
N TYR A 153 10.12 -7.89 -15.48
CA TYR A 153 10.15 -7.10 -14.25
C TYR A 153 9.87 -7.93 -12.99
N ILE A 154 8.90 -8.86 -13.01
CA ILE A 154 8.63 -9.76 -11.87
C ILE A 154 9.90 -10.51 -11.44
N PRO A 155 10.64 -11.22 -12.32
CA PRO A 155 11.89 -11.87 -11.94
C PRO A 155 12.91 -10.92 -11.29
N MET A 156 13.00 -9.67 -11.76
CA MET A 156 13.92 -8.67 -11.20
C MET A 156 13.57 -8.26 -9.77
N ILE A 157 12.27 -8.14 -9.44
CA ILE A 157 11.84 -7.64 -8.11
C ILE A 157 11.53 -8.74 -7.11
N LYS A 158 11.36 -10.00 -7.56
CA LYS A 158 10.95 -11.13 -6.71
C LYS A 158 11.92 -11.37 -5.55
N ASN A 159 13.21 -11.22 -5.79
CA ASN A 159 14.27 -11.40 -4.79
C ASN A 159 14.98 -10.08 -4.48
N SER A 160 14.32 -8.94 -4.69
CA SER A 160 14.95 -7.65 -4.42
C SER A 160 15.04 -7.43 -2.90
N PRO A 161 16.20 -7.06 -2.35
CA PRO A 161 16.33 -6.73 -0.94
C PRO A 161 15.47 -5.51 -0.55
N TYR A 162 15.12 -4.66 -1.53
CA TYR A 162 14.27 -3.48 -1.33
C TYR A 162 12.76 -3.81 -1.33
N ASN A 163 12.35 -4.82 -0.56
CA ASN A 163 10.93 -5.15 -0.34
C ASN A 163 10.41 -4.50 0.95
N ARG A 164 10.15 -3.19 0.89
CA ARG A 164 9.65 -2.46 2.07
C ARG A 164 8.33 -3.06 2.56
N MET A 165 8.28 -3.28 3.87
CA MET A 165 7.10 -3.74 4.59
C MET A 165 6.41 -2.57 5.29
N LEU A 166 5.09 -2.59 5.27
CA LEU A 166 4.24 -1.72 6.08
C LEU A 166 3.48 -2.62 7.07
N PRO A 167 3.77 -2.53 8.38
CA PRO A 167 3.16 -3.41 9.37
C PRO A 167 1.66 -3.10 9.52
N ARG A 168 0.88 -4.15 9.76
CA ARG A 168 -0.54 -4.04 10.09
C ARG A 168 -0.72 -3.43 11.48
N LEU A 169 -1.88 -2.79 11.66
CA LEU A 169 -2.29 -2.12 12.88
C LEU A 169 -3.60 -2.71 13.39
N ARG A 170 -3.75 -2.75 14.71
CA ARG A 170 -5.00 -3.05 15.41
C ARG A 170 -5.42 -1.84 16.23
N PHE A 171 -6.72 -1.57 16.27
CA PHE A 171 -7.31 -0.57 17.15
C PHE A 171 -8.33 -1.24 18.08
N GLN A 172 -8.01 -1.30 19.36
CA GLN A 172 -8.86 -1.92 20.38
C GLN A 172 -8.81 -1.08 21.65
N GLU A 173 -9.97 -0.86 22.28
CA GLU A 173 -10.08 -0.10 23.54
C GLU A 173 -9.42 1.29 23.50
N GLY A 174 -9.45 1.94 22.33
CA GLY A 174 -8.82 3.24 22.14
C GLY A 174 -7.30 3.19 21.96
N LYS A 175 -6.67 2.02 21.89
CA LYS A 175 -5.22 1.89 21.65
C LYS A 175 -4.93 1.42 20.25
N VAL A 176 -3.85 1.94 19.66
CA VAL A 176 -3.30 1.45 18.39
C VAL A 176 -2.01 0.69 18.64
N GLU A 177 -1.95 -0.54 18.13
CA GLU A 177 -0.80 -1.42 18.29
C GLU A 177 -0.45 -2.07 16.94
N TYR A 178 0.83 -2.39 16.74
CA TYR A 178 1.25 -3.22 15.62
C TYR A 178 0.78 -4.65 15.82
N VAL A 179 0.59 -5.34 14.70
CA VAL A 179 0.44 -6.80 14.71
C VAL A 179 1.79 -7.43 15.04
N GLU A 180 1.87 -8.23 16.10
CA GLU A 180 3.13 -8.79 16.62
C GLU A 180 3.85 -9.67 15.60
N GLU A 181 3.09 -10.47 14.84
CA GLU A 181 3.61 -11.32 13.78
C GLU A 181 4.36 -10.50 12.70
N ASP A 182 3.85 -9.30 12.40
CA ASP A 182 4.46 -8.40 11.42
C ASP A 182 5.79 -7.83 11.94
N LEU A 183 5.92 -7.60 13.25
CA LEU A 183 7.16 -7.10 13.87
C LEU A 183 8.25 -8.17 13.85
N ILE A 184 7.90 -9.42 14.16
CA ILE A 184 8.82 -10.56 14.10
C ILE A 184 9.35 -10.71 12.67
N GLU A 185 8.44 -10.68 11.69
CA GLU A 185 8.79 -10.79 10.28
C GLU A 185 9.70 -9.65 9.80
N MET A 186 9.43 -8.40 10.22
CA MET A 186 10.29 -7.27 9.91
C MET A 186 11.69 -7.44 10.51
N SER A 187 11.79 -7.85 11.77
CA SER A 187 13.07 -8.04 12.45
C SER A 187 13.91 -9.15 11.80
N ALA A 188 13.28 -10.24 11.37
CA ALA A 188 13.96 -11.32 10.66
C ALA A 188 14.50 -10.84 9.30
N TYR A 189 13.74 -10.01 8.58
CA TYR A 189 14.14 -9.47 7.29
C TYR A 189 15.30 -8.47 7.40
N GLU A 190 15.31 -7.63 8.44
CA GLU A 190 16.43 -6.71 8.73
C GLU A 190 17.72 -7.50 8.99
N ILE A 191 17.65 -8.57 9.81
CA ILE A 191 18.79 -9.45 10.08
C ILE A 191 19.30 -10.14 8.81
N GLU A 192 18.41 -10.69 7.96
CA GLU A 192 18.81 -11.33 6.70
C GLU A 192 19.49 -10.34 5.75
N SER A 193 19.02 -9.08 5.71
CA SER A 193 19.62 -8.05 4.85
C SER A 193 21.01 -7.59 5.31
N GLU A 194 21.28 -7.59 6.62
CA GLU A 194 22.61 -7.27 7.15
C GLU A 194 23.61 -8.39 6.86
N VAL A 195 23.18 -9.65 6.89
CA VAL A 195 24.04 -10.82 6.62
C VAL A 195 24.42 -10.95 5.14
N GLU A 196 23.57 -10.49 4.20
CA GLU A 196 23.88 -10.49 2.76
C GLU A 196 24.80 -9.33 2.32
N GLU A 197 24.98 -8.30 3.17
CA GLU A 197 25.86 -7.15 2.89
C GLU A 197 27.30 -7.33 3.43
N GLU A 198 27.60 -8.41 4.17
CA GLU A 198 28.95 -8.80 4.64
C GLU A 198 29.68 -9.79 3.71
#